data_AF-A0A1R4GPF1-F1
#
_entry.id   AF-A0A1R4GPF1-F1
#
_cell.length_a   1.000
_cell.length_b   1.000
_cell.length_c   1.000
_cell.angle_alpha   90.00
_cell.angle_beta   90.00
_cell.angle_gamma   90.00
#
_symmetry.space_group_name_H-M   'P 1'
#
loop_
_entity.id
_entity.type
_entity.pdbx_description
1 polymer ?
#
loop_
_entity_poly.entity_id
_entity_poly.type
_entity_poly.pdbx_seq_one_letter_code
_entity_poly.pdbx_strand_id
1 'polypeptide(L)'
;MVKAVRLDDQAKNGDDSTDIERLQPGYQRLTDEQWSWIKHIVHSEEGPRRGRPRTDVRTIVDAALYKTRTGITWRELPAEFGSWQTASRRHRELIASSQWDEITRTLTERDLP
;
A
#
# COMPACT_ATOMS: atom_id res chain seq x y z
N MET A 1 25.13 9.65 -4.90
CA MET A 1 25.27 8.27 -5.40
C MET A 1 24.36 7.37 -4.60
N VAL A 2 23.24 6.91 -5.15
CA VAL A 2 22.56 5.71 -4.65
C VAL A 2 22.23 4.88 -5.89
N LYS A 3 22.88 3.70 -5.97
CA LYS A 3 22.83 2.80 -7.13
C LYS A 3 21.46 2.13 -7.20
N ALA A 4 20.84 2.20 -8.37
CA ALA A 4 19.74 1.32 -8.74
C ALA A 4 20.27 -0.12 -8.85
N VAL A 5 19.87 -0.97 -7.92
CA VAL A 5 20.08 -2.42 -8.00
C VAL A 5 18.98 -2.97 -8.89
N ARG A 6 19.38 -3.44 -10.08
CA ARG A 6 18.58 -4.34 -10.91
C ARG A 6 18.59 -5.70 -10.22
N LEU A 7 17.41 -6.28 -9.98
CA LEU A 7 17.29 -7.70 -9.66
C LEU A 7 16.24 -8.30 -10.58
N ASP A 8 16.70 -9.04 -11.58
CA ASP A 8 15.92 -10.02 -12.32
C ASP A 8 15.98 -11.38 -11.60
N ASP A 9 14.85 -12.10 -11.68
CA ASP A 9 14.67 -13.56 -11.75
C ASP A 9 14.59 -14.48 -10.49
N GLN A 10 13.41 -15.12 -10.39
CA GLN A 10 13.02 -16.45 -9.85
C GLN A 10 13.33 -16.85 -8.39
N ALA A 11 12.27 -17.19 -7.63
CA ALA A 11 11.88 -18.59 -7.33
C ALA A 11 10.76 -18.68 -6.28
N LYS A 12 9.83 -19.61 -6.50
CA LYS A 12 8.79 -20.04 -5.54
C LYS A 12 9.41 -20.70 -4.32
N ASN A 13 8.82 -20.50 -3.13
CA ASN A 13 8.50 -21.55 -2.14
C ASN A 13 7.65 -20.92 -1.02
N GLY A 14 6.59 -21.63 -0.63
CA GLY A 14 5.71 -21.19 0.45
C GLY A 14 6.31 -21.50 1.82
N ASP A 15 6.21 -20.53 2.72
CA ASP A 15 5.92 -20.74 4.13
C ASP A 15 5.40 -19.40 4.70
N ASP A 16 4.43 -19.51 5.57
CA ASP A 16 3.60 -18.44 6.12
C ASP A 16 4.39 -17.70 7.22
N SER A 17 4.50 -16.37 7.15
CA SER A 17 5.36 -15.48 7.96
C SER A 17 6.85 -15.42 7.58
N THR A 18 7.25 -14.37 6.83
CA THR A 18 8.52 -13.57 6.91
C THR A 18 8.88 -12.80 5.60
N ASP A 19 7.92 -12.34 4.80
CA ASP A 19 8.25 -11.50 3.63
C ASP A 19 8.34 -9.99 3.95
N ILE A 20 7.71 -9.52 5.03
CA ILE A 20 7.72 -8.10 5.45
C ILE A 20 9.13 -7.59 5.77
N GLU A 21 10.02 -8.44 6.27
CA GLU A 21 11.41 -8.06 6.61
C GLU A 21 12.25 -7.72 5.36
N ARG A 22 11.83 -8.11 4.15
CA ARG A 22 12.49 -7.72 2.89
C ARG A 22 12.08 -6.34 2.40
N LEU A 23 11.07 -5.71 3.01
CA LEU A 23 10.75 -4.33 2.74
C LEU A 23 11.92 -3.45 3.20
N GLN A 24 12.14 -2.32 2.51
CA GLN A 24 13.25 -1.42 2.85
C GLN A 24 13.19 -1.08 4.35
N PRO A 25 14.32 -1.16 5.09
CA PRO A 25 14.34 -0.90 6.52
C PRO A 25 13.80 0.51 6.80
N GLY A 26 12.73 0.59 7.59
CA GLY A 26 12.00 1.82 7.88
C GLY A 26 10.59 1.90 7.30
N TYR A 27 10.16 0.92 6.47
CA TYR A 27 8.75 0.79 6.14
C TYR A 27 8.02 -0.10 7.14
N GLN A 28 7.05 0.51 7.84
CA GLN A 28 6.09 -0.18 8.69
C GLN A 28 4.72 -0.13 8.02
N ARG A 29 4.03 -1.29 7.93
CA ARG A 29 2.62 -1.33 7.56
C ARG A 29 1.80 -0.51 8.54
N LEU A 30 0.68 0.06 8.08
CA LEU A 30 -0.22 0.77 8.98
C LEU A 30 -0.64 -0.14 10.14
N THR A 31 -0.57 0.37 11.36
CA THR A 31 -1.13 -0.32 12.52
C THR A 31 -2.65 -0.34 12.43
N ASP A 32 -3.32 -1.22 13.20
CA ASP A 32 -4.79 -1.24 13.22
C ASP A 32 -5.38 0.09 13.71
N GLU A 33 -4.66 0.80 14.57
CA GLU A 33 -5.03 2.12 15.05
C GLU A 33 -4.94 3.18 13.96
N GLN A 34 -3.78 3.29 13.28
CA GLN A 34 -3.59 4.20 12.16
C GLN A 34 -4.59 3.90 11.04
N TRP A 35 -4.83 2.61 10.78
CA TRP A 35 -5.86 2.17 9.84
C TRP A 35 -7.25 2.63 10.27
N SER A 36 -7.60 2.53 11.55
CA SER A 36 -8.90 2.99 12.07
C SER A 36 -9.16 4.47 11.82
N TRP A 37 -8.10 5.29 11.78
CA TRP A 37 -8.23 6.72 11.49
C TRP A 37 -8.55 7.01 10.04
N ILE A 38 -8.08 6.19 9.10
CA ILE A 38 -8.26 6.47 7.66
C ILE A 38 -9.28 5.57 6.99
N LYS A 39 -9.66 4.46 7.63
CA LYS A 39 -10.57 3.47 7.04
C LYS A 39 -11.85 4.11 6.54
N HIS A 40 -12.41 5.10 7.27
CA HIS A 40 -13.66 5.74 6.88
C HIS A 40 -13.54 6.56 5.58
N ILE A 41 -12.37 7.14 5.31
CA ILE A 41 -12.09 7.89 4.08
C ILE A 41 -12.15 6.94 2.88
N VAL A 42 -11.55 5.74 3.01
CA VAL A 42 -11.50 4.74 1.93
C VAL A 42 -12.73 3.82 1.87
N HIS A 43 -13.44 3.62 2.99
CA HIS A 43 -14.68 2.84 3.07
C HIS A 43 -15.85 3.54 2.37
N SER A 44 -15.74 4.83 2.04
CA SER A 44 -16.80 5.55 1.33
C SER A 44 -17.06 5.00 -0.08
N GLU A 45 -16.19 4.13 -0.63
CA GLU A 45 -16.39 3.42 -1.90
C GLU A 45 -16.93 1.98 -1.76
N GLU A 46 -17.13 1.48 -0.55
CA GLU A 46 -17.58 0.10 -0.26
C GLU A 46 -19.11 -0.04 -0.32
N GLY A 47 -19.68 0.30 -1.48
CA GLY A 47 -21.05 -0.14 -1.80
C GLY A 47 -21.11 -1.67 -1.95
N PRO A 48 -22.25 -2.30 -1.61
CA PRO A 48 -22.42 -3.75 -1.72
C PRO A 48 -22.20 -4.21 -3.17
N ARG A 49 -21.30 -5.19 -3.38
CA ARG A 49 -21.07 -5.80 -4.70
C ARG A 49 -21.04 -7.32 -4.63
N ARG A 50 -21.67 -7.94 -5.61
CA ARG A 50 -21.74 -9.39 -5.82
C ARG A 50 -20.53 -9.82 -6.66
N GLY A 51 -19.55 -10.51 -6.07
CA GLY A 51 -18.36 -10.99 -6.79
C GLY A 51 -17.17 -11.38 -5.90
N ARG A 52 -16.02 -11.70 -6.54
CA ARG A 52 -14.77 -12.09 -5.86
C ARG A 52 -14.37 -11.04 -4.82
N PRO A 53 -13.99 -11.44 -3.59
CA PRO A 53 -13.54 -10.49 -2.56
C PRO A 53 -12.43 -9.60 -3.13
N ARG A 54 -12.59 -8.29 -2.94
CA ARG A 54 -11.62 -7.30 -3.42
C ARG A 54 -10.29 -7.56 -2.73
N THR A 55 -9.19 -7.24 -3.42
CA THR A 55 -7.92 -6.99 -2.73
C THR A 55 -8.21 -6.03 -1.60
N ASP A 56 -7.80 -6.41 -0.39
CA ASP A 56 -8.02 -5.66 0.82
C ASP A 56 -7.59 -4.19 0.64
N VAL A 57 -8.49 -3.27 0.96
CA VAL A 57 -8.28 -1.84 0.72
C VAL A 57 -7.11 -1.33 1.54
N ARG A 58 -6.87 -1.90 2.72
CA ARG A 58 -5.69 -1.60 3.53
C ARG A 58 -4.41 -1.96 2.81
N THR A 59 -4.33 -3.15 2.24
CA THR A 59 -3.17 -3.58 1.42
C THR A 59 -2.87 -2.59 0.28
N ILE A 60 -3.91 -2.03 -0.36
CA ILE A 60 -3.75 -1.04 -1.44
C ILE A 60 -3.22 0.30 -0.92
N VAL A 61 -3.71 0.76 0.23
CA VAL A 61 -3.23 1.99 0.87
C VAL A 61 -1.79 1.81 1.36
N ASP A 62 -1.48 0.67 1.99
CA ASP A 62 -0.14 0.31 2.40
C ASP A 62 0.83 0.32 1.20
N ALA A 63 0.43 -0.28 0.07
CA ALA A 63 1.20 -0.27 -1.17
C ALA A 63 1.47 1.14 -1.71
N ALA A 64 0.46 2.01 -1.67
CA ALA A 64 0.58 3.39 -2.08
C ALA A 64 1.53 4.17 -1.17
N LEU A 65 1.42 4.00 0.15
CA LEU A 65 2.33 4.59 1.14
C LEU A 65 3.75 4.10 0.95
N TYR A 66 3.94 2.81 0.67
CA TYR A 66 5.23 2.23 0.36
C TYR A 66 5.85 2.94 -0.86
N LYS A 67 5.08 3.03 -1.95
CA LYS A 67 5.52 3.67 -3.20
C LYS A 67 5.83 5.16 -3.04
N THR A 68 5.08 5.89 -2.21
CA THR A 68 5.35 7.32 -1.99
C THR A 68 6.54 7.56 -1.07
N ARG A 69 6.72 6.75 -0.02
CA ARG A 69 7.86 6.85 0.91
C ARG A 69 9.18 6.39 0.29
N THR A 70 9.17 5.31 -0.48
CA THR A 70 10.39 4.73 -1.07
C THR A 70 10.75 5.32 -2.43
N GLY A 71 9.78 5.94 -3.12
CA GLY A 71 9.97 6.50 -4.46
C GLY A 71 10.10 5.47 -5.58
N ILE A 72 9.86 4.19 -5.31
CA ILE A 72 9.95 3.13 -6.33
C ILE A 72 8.89 3.27 -7.42
N THR A 73 9.09 2.55 -8.52
CA THR A 73 8.05 2.40 -9.54
C THR A 73 7.00 1.37 -9.11
N TRP A 74 5.78 1.46 -9.64
CA TRP A 74 4.74 0.45 -9.38
C TRP A 74 5.14 -0.97 -9.78
N ARG A 75 6.04 -1.12 -10.77
CA ARG A 75 6.52 -2.43 -11.22
C ARG A 75 7.47 -3.11 -10.25
N GLU A 76 8.12 -2.32 -9.40
CA GLU A 76 9.02 -2.79 -8.35
C GLU A 76 8.26 -3.01 -7.03
N LEU A 77 6.94 -2.80 -7.02
CA LEU A 77 6.12 -3.04 -5.84
C LEU A 77 6.20 -4.52 -5.44
N PRO A 78 6.54 -4.83 -4.18
CA PRO A 78 6.58 -6.20 -3.68
C PRO A 78 5.26 -6.93 -3.91
N ALA A 79 5.35 -8.22 -4.27
CA ALA A 79 4.18 -9.05 -4.56
C ALA A 79 3.24 -9.24 -3.35
N GLU A 80 3.74 -8.99 -2.13
CA GLU A 80 2.95 -8.99 -0.90
C GLU A 80 1.80 -8.00 -0.90
N PHE A 81 1.94 -6.89 -1.64
CA PHE A 81 0.88 -5.89 -1.82
C PHE A 81 -0.16 -6.31 -2.87
N GLY A 82 0.00 -7.50 -3.46
CA GLY A 82 -0.85 -8.01 -4.52
C GLY A 82 -0.54 -7.40 -5.88
N SER A 83 -1.57 -7.32 -6.74
CA SER A 83 -1.39 -6.82 -8.11
C SER A 83 -1.09 -5.32 -8.11
N TRP A 84 0.13 -4.96 -8.54
CA TRP A 84 0.54 -3.56 -8.70
C TRP A 84 -0.37 -2.76 -9.65
N GLN A 85 -1.03 -3.42 -10.60
CA GLN A 85 -1.99 -2.77 -11.51
C GLN A 85 -3.23 -2.30 -10.75
N THR A 86 -3.73 -3.14 -9.83
CA THR A 86 -4.84 -2.80 -8.95
C THR A 86 -4.44 -1.67 -8.00
N ALA A 87 -3.26 -1.77 -7.38
CA ALA A 87 -2.75 -0.74 -6.48
C ALA A 87 -2.58 0.60 -7.21
N SER A 88 -1.96 0.60 -8.39
CA SER A 88 -1.76 1.80 -9.21
C SER A 88 -3.08 2.45 -9.63
N ARG A 89 -4.05 1.65 -10.10
CA ARG A 89 -5.39 2.15 -10.46
C ARG A 89 -6.07 2.80 -9.26
N ARG A 90 -6.09 2.12 -8.12
CA ARG A 90 -6.76 2.60 -6.91
C ARG A 90 -6.08 3.83 -6.33
N HIS A 91 -4.75 3.88 -6.34
CA HIS A 91 -4.04 5.10 -5.96
C HIS A 91 -4.41 6.29 -6.84
N ARG A 92 -4.58 6.10 -8.15
CA ARG A 92 -5.08 7.16 -9.04
C ARG A 92 -6.52 7.57 -8.71
N GLU A 93 -7.39 6.61 -8.40
CA GLU A 93 -8.77 6.89 -7.98
C GLU A 93 -8.80 7.70 -6.67
N LEU A 94 -7.98 7.35 -5.68
CA LEU A 94 -7.85 8.08 -4.42
C LEU A 94 -7.28 9.49 -4.61
N ILE A 95 -6.35 9.69 -5.55
CA ILE A 95 -5.86 11.03 -5.90
C ILE A 95 -6.98 11.84 -6.58
N ALA A 96 -7.70 11.24 -7.53
CA ALA A 96 -8.76 11.92 -8.27
C ALA A 96 -9.94 12.33 -7.37
N SER A 97 -10.18 11.61 -6.29
CA SER A 97 -11.20 11.92 -5.28
C SER A 97 -10.69 12.79 -4.12
N SER A 98 -9.42 13.23 -4.14
CA SER A 98 -8.74 13.92 -3.03
C SER A 98 -8.64 13.12 -1.72
N GLN A 99 -9.08 11.86 -1.71
CA GLN A 99 -9.00 10.97 -0.55
C GLN A 99 -7.55 10.66 -0.17
N TRP A 100 -6.65 10.61 -1.16
CA TRP A 100 -5.22 10.37 -0.91
C TRP A 100 -4.58 11.47 -0.06
N ASP A 101 -4.92 12.73 -0.33
CA ASP A 101 -4.42 13.88 0.43
C ASP A 101 -4.98 13.86 1.85
N GLU A 102 -6.25 13.50 2.02
CA GLU A 102 -6.88 13.37 3.34
C GLU A 102 -6.28 12.21 4.17
N ILE A 103 -5.99 11.07 3.53
CA ILE A 103 -5.32 9.92 4.15
C ILE A 103 -3.93 10.32 4.64
N THR A 104 -3.11 10.87 3.75
CA THR A 104 -1.71 11.24 4.07
C THR A 104 -1.65 12.35 5.11
N ARG A 105 -2.56 13.33 5.03
CA ARG A 105 -2.73 14.36 6.04
C ARG A 105 -3.11 13.78 7.40
N THR A 106 -4.15 12.95 7.46
CA THR A 106 -4.64 12.33 8.71
C THR A 106 -3.54 11.50 9.39
N LEU A 107 -2.80 10.72 8.60
CA LEU A 107 -1.68 9.94 9.12
C LEU A 107 -0.58 10.87 9.62
N THR A 108 -0.19 11.90 8.87
CA THR A 108 0.88 12.82 9.29
C THR A 108 0.49 13.61 10.53
N GLU A 109 -0.73 14.14 10.60
CA GLU A 109 -1.20 14.93 11.74
C GLU A 109 -1.28 14.14 13.06
N ARG A 110 -1.55 12.83 12.97
CA ARG A 110 -1.71 11.96 14.15
C ARG A 110 -0.49 11.12 14.50
N ASP A 111 0.42 10.93 13.54
CA ASP A 111 1.72 10.25 13.73
C ASP A 111 2.82 11.24 14.14
N LEU A 112 2.50 12.55 14.26
CA LEU A 112 3.36 13.55 14.89
C LEU A 112 3.42 13.30 16.41
N PRO A 113 4.62 13.26 17.03
CA PRO A 113 4.76 13.28 18.48
C PRO A 113 4.31 14.62 19.10
#